data_AF-A0A821F1F0-F1
#
_entry.id   AF-A0A821F1F0-F1
#
_cell.length_a   1.000
_cell.length_b   1.000
_cell.length_c   1.000
_cell.angle_alpha   90.00
_cell.angle_beta   90.00
_cell.angle_gamma   90.00
#
_symmetry.space_group_name_H-M   'P 1'
#
loop_
_entity.id
_entity.type
_entity.pdbx_description
1 polymer ?
#
loop_
_entity_poly.entity_id
_entity_poly.type
_entity_poly.pdbx_seq_one_letter_code
_entity_poly.pdbx_strand_id
1 'polypeptide(L)'
;MKTSKILHYNTFTLEHSKQIYITKNMSASVNTKKQCVTYNTSAGILTYEGCQQRFCGKDVIWHRQYLARQLDGIMQEQALIQYDIKQISIDNSLLKGIDQWEKESLAKIHHVAEVSRKTIQKTVKQSKGKIFKIYCDLDINLRSFHAADDYLENDLIH
;
A
#
# COMPACT_ATOMS: atom_id res chain seq x y z
N MET A 1 15.40 9.02 -6.46
CA MET A 1 15.13 7.56 -6.47
C MET A 1 15.50 7.01 -5.10
N LYS A 2 14.52 6.66 -4.26
CA LYS A 2 14.75 6.06 -2.93
C LYS A 2 14.47 4.56 -3.05
N THR A 3 15.50 3.75 -2.83
CA THR A 3 15.44 2.28 -2.87
C THR A 3 14.67 1.75 -1.66
N SER A 4 13.55 1.09 -1.92
CA SER A 4 12.76 0.36 -0.92
C SER A 4 13.47 -0.96 -0.61
N LYS A 5 13.85 -1.18 0.65
CA LYS A 5 14.34 -2.50 1.12
C LYS A 5 13.16 -3.27 1.68
N ILE A 6 12.81 -4.35 1.01
CA ILE A 6 11.81 -5.33 1.45
C ILE A 6 12.42 -6.12 2.62
N LEU A 7 11.83 -6.00 3.80
CA LEU A 7 12.16 -6.86 4.95
C LEU A 7 11.33 -8.14 4.82
N HIS A 8 11.99 -9.23 4.44
CA HIS A 8 11.44 -10.57 4.58
C HIS A 8 11.45 -10.93 6.08
N TYR A 9 10.27 -10.98 6.69
CA TYR A 9 10.09 -11.52 8.02
C TYR A 9 9.98 -13.05 7.94
N ASN A 10 11.00 -13.75 8.44
CA ASN A 10 10.88 -15.18 8.71
C ASN A 10 10.20 -15.35 10.08
N THR A 11 8.98 -15.86 10.05
CA THR A 11 8.26 -16.34 11.23
C THR A 11 9.01 -17.52 11.84
N PHE A 12 9.52 -17.35 13.07
CA PHE A 12 10.07 -18.46 13.86
C PHE A 12 9.00 -18.94 14.83
N THR A 13 8.33 -20.05 14.48
CA THR A 13 7.42 -20.76 15.39
C THR A 13 8.24 -21.48 16.46
N LEU A 14 8.09 -21.08 17.71
CA LEU A 14 8.61 -21.79 18.89
C LEU A 14 7.74 -23.03 19.15
N GLU A 15 7.95 -24.07 18.37
CA GLU A 15 7.65 -25.44 18.80
C GLU A 15 8.96 -26.19 18.96
N HIS A 16 9.23 -26.63 20.18
CA HIS A 16 9.53 -28.03 20.53
C HIS A 16 10.31 -28.08 21.84
N SER A 17 9.65 -28.63 22.84
CA SER A 17 10.23 -29.27 24.02
C SER A 17 11.13 -30.44 23.59
N LYS A 18 12.36 -30.17 23.16
CA LYS A 18 13.36 -31.24 23.00
C LYS A 18 14.04 -31.49 24.34
N GLN A 19 13.62 -32.55 25.02
CA GLN A 19 14.37 -33.18 26.11
C GLN A 19 15.81 -33.43 25.65
N ILE A 20 16.78 -32.96 26.44
CA ILE A 20 18.21 -33.20 26.21
C ILE A 20 18.48 -34.66 26.55
N TYR A 21 18.63 -35.51 25.54
CA TYR A 21 19.06 -36.89 25.74
C TYR A 21 20.58 -36.93 25.95
N ILE A 22 21.01 -37.17 27.19
CA ILE A 22 22.42 -37.44 27.51
C ILE A 22 22.71 -38.91 27.14
N THR A 23 23.23 -39.16 25.95
CA THR A 23 23.74 -40.49 25.58
C THR A 23 25.20 -40.62 26.03
N LYS A 24 25.44 -41.42 27.07
CA LYS A 24 26.78 -41.76 27.56
C LYS A 24 27.35 -42.88 26.71
N ASN A 25 27.95 -42.54 25.56
CA ASN A 25 28.54 -43.54 24.68
C ASN A 25 29.94 -43.96 25.18
N MET A 26 30.06 -45.21 25.63
CA MET A 26 31.32 -45.89 25.89
C MET A 26 31.54 -46.89 24.75
N SER A 27 32.43 -46.60 23.80
CA SER A 27 32.83 -47.56 22.76
C SER A 27 34.30 -47.39 22.39
N ALA A 28 35.00 -48.50 22.29
CA ALA A 28 36.37 -48.60 21.80
C ALA A 28 36.33 -49.10 20.34
N SER A 29 36.86 -48.31 19.40
CA SER A 29 37.60 -48.73 18.19
C SER A 29 37.76 -47.56 17.18
N VAL A 30 39.00 -47.38 16.74
CA VAL A 30 39.56 -46.67 15.56
C VAL A 30 39.03 -45.26 15.15
N ASN A 31 39.75 -44.25 15.66
CA ASN A 31 40.26 -43.03 15.01
C ASN A 31 39.35 -42.17 14.12
N THR A 32 38.40 -41.46 14.73
CA THR A 32 38.56 -40.00 14.88
C THR A 32 38.09 -39.66 16.29
N LYS A 33 39.02 -39.32 17.18
CA LYS A 33 38.68 -38.87 18.53
C LYS A 33 37.82 -37.62 18.37
N LYS A 34 36.50 -37.75 18.53
CA LYS A 34 35.64 -36.57 18.66
C LYS A 34 36.16 -35.80 19.86
N GLN A 35 36.40 -34.51 19.68
CA GLN A 35 37.09 -33.67 20.65
C GLN A 35 36.20 -32.51 21.07
N CYS A 36 36.36 -32.09 22.32
CA CYS A 36 35.79 -30.87 22.83
C CYS A 36 36.35 -29.66 22.07
N VAL A 37 35.49 -28.74 21.65
CA VAL A 37 35.86 -27.50 20.93
C VAL A 37 36.87 -26.67 21.74
N THR A 38 36.74 -26.63 23.07
CA THR A 38 37.62 -25.82 23.93
C THR A 38 38.96 -26.46 24.27
N TYR A 39 38.98 -27.74 24.69
CA TYR A 39 40.19 -28.37 25.26
C TYR A 39 40.76 -29.53 24.44
N ASN A 40 40.18 -29.84 23.28
CA ASN A 40 40.59 -30.95 22.42
C ASN A 40 40.64 -32.33 23.14
N THR A 41 39.85 -32.49 24.20
CA THR A 41 39.74 -33.72 25.00
C THR A 41 38.59 -34.60 24.49
N SER A 42 38.77 -35.91 24.52
CA SER A 42 37.78 -36.89 24.01
C SER A 42 36.85 -37.48 25.08
N ALA A 43 37.03 -37.09 26.35
CA ALA A 43 36.27 -37.65 27.47
C ALA A 43 35.03 -36.80 27.80
N GLY A 44 33.85 -37.44 27.86
CA GLY A 44 32.62 -36.81 28.34
C GLY A 44 32.11 -35.66 27.46
N ILE A 45 31.96 -35.92 26.16
CA ILE A 45 31.51 -34.93 25.17
C ILE A 45 30.00 -34.96 25.02
N LEU A 46 29.39 -33.79 25.11
CA LEU A 46 28.00 -33.52 24.79
C LEU A 46 27.93 -32.74 23.47
N THR A 47 27.00 -33.12 22.59
CA THR A 47 26.77 -32.42 21.32
C THR A 47 25.48 -31.60 21.46
N TYR A 48 25.53 -30.34 21.06
CA TYR A 48 24.34 -29.49 21.01
C TYR A 48 23.85 -29.41 19.57
N GLU A 49 22.60 -29.81 19.30
CA GLU A 49 22.03 -29.78 17.94
C GLU A 49 21.99 -28.36 17.35
N GLY A 50 21.67 -27.36 18.18
CA GLY A 50 21.45 -25.98 17.73
C GLY A 50 22.70 -25.25 17.23
N CYS A 51 23.88 -25.58 17.75
CA CYS A 51 25.15 -24.96 17.34
C CYS A 51 26.11 -25.94 16.66
N GLN A 52 25.71 -27.22 16.51
CA GLN A 52 26.52 -28.30 15.91
C GLN A 52 27.92 -28.46 16.53
N GLN A 53 28.13 -27.90 17.72
CA GLN A 53 29.39 -27.91 18.45
C GLN A 53 29.38 -28.96 19.56
N ARG A 54 30.59 -29.37 19.96
CA ARG A 54 30.83 -30.43 20.94
C ARG A 54 31.60 -29.87 22.12
N PHE A 55 31.09 -30.10 23.32
CA PHE A 55 31.65 -29.52 24.53
C PHE A 55 31.86 -30.59 25.59
N CYS A 56 32.91 -30.46 26.40
CA CYS A 56 33.05 -31.24 27.61
C CYS A 56 32.06 -30.72 28.67
N GLY A 57 31.77 -31.50 29.71
CA GLY A 57 30.75 -31.13 30.70
C GLY A 57 30.92 -29.73 31.32
N LYS A 58 32.17 -29.28 31.54
CA LYS A 58 32.45 -27.93 32.06
C LYS A 58 32.13 -26.83 31.04
N ASP A 59 32.47 -27.07 29.77
CA ASP A 59 32.22 -26.12 28.68
C ASP A 59 30.75 -26.04 28.27
N VAL A 60 29.99 -27.14 28.43
CA VAL A 60 28.54 -27.15 28.18
C VAL A 60 27.83 -26.14 29.10
N ILE A 61 28.25 -26.04 30.36
CA ILE A 61 27.64 -25.15 31.35
C ILE A 61 27.92 -23.70 30.96
N TRP A 62 29.18 -23.40 30.64
CA TRP A 62 29.59 -22.08 30.15
C TRP A 62 28.87 -21.68 28.87
N HIS A 63 28.78 -22.60 27.90
CA HIS A 63 28.07 -22.36 26.65
C HIS A 63 26.59 -22.06 26.87
N ARG A 64 25.93 -22.81 27.75
CA ARG A 64 24.53 -22.56 28.11
C ARG A 64 24.34 -21.19 28.77
N GLN A 65 25.23 -20.79 29.68
CA GLN A 65 25.18 -19.47 30.30
C GLN A 65 25.43 -18.35 29.29
N TYR A 66 26.35 -18.54 28.35
CA TYR A 66 26.60 -17.61 27.26
C TYR A 66 25.37 -17.43 26.36
N LEU A 67 24.71 -18.53 25.96
CA LEU A 67 23.47 -18.49 25.19
C LEU A 67 22.33 -17.80 25.95
N ALA A 68 22.20 -18.05 27.26
CA ALA A 68 21.19 -17.38 28.08
C ALA A 68 21.39 -15.85 28.08
N ARG A 69 22.62 -15.37 28.25
CA ARG A 69 22.92 -13.93 28.19
C ARG A 69 22.64 -13.33 26.82
N GLN A 70 22.92 -14.05 25.73
CA GLN A 70 22.57 -13.59 24.39
C GLN A 70 21.07 -13.49 24.19
N LEU A 71 20.31 -14.48 24.69
CA LEU A 71 18.85 -14.45 24.62
C LEU A 71 18.27 -13.29 25.42
N ASP A 72 18.78 -13.03 26.62
CA ASP A 72 18.38 -11.86 27.43
C ASP A 72 18.62 -10.55 26.66
N GLY A 73 19.76 -10.43 25.97
CA GLY A 73 20.06 -9.28 25.11
C GLY A 73 19.07 -9.11 23.96
N ILE A 74 18.76 -10.19 23.23
CA ILE A 74 17.77 -10.19 22.14
C ILE A 74 16.39 -9.81 22.67
N MET A 75 15.99 -10.35 23.83
CA MET A 75 14.70 -10.02 24.44
C MET A 75 14.61 -8.55 24.84
N GLN A 76 15.71 -7.97 25.31
CA GLN A 76 15.79 -6.56 25.64
C GLN A 76 15.70 -5.67 24.39
N GLU A 77 16.43 -6.00 23.32
CA GLU A 77 16.33 -5.32 22.03
C GLU A 77 14.91 -5.42 21.44
N GLN A 78 14.30 -6.59 21.50
CA GLN A 78 12.91 -6.79 21.07
C GLN A 78 11.94 -5.90 21.85
N ALA A 79 12.12 -5.78 23.17
CA ALA A 79 11.29 -4.91 23.99
C ALA A 79 11.44 -3.43 23.61
N LEU A 80 12.66 -2.98 23.31
CA LEU A 80 12.92 -1.62 22.82
C LEU A 80 12.26 -1.38 21.46
N ILE A 81 12.41 -2.31 20.51
CA ILE A 81 11.75 -2.22 19.21
C ILE A 81 10.23 -2.17 19.35
N GLN A 82 9.64 -3.01 20.22
CA GLN A 82 8.20 -2.97 20.48
C GLN A 82 7.75 -1.66 21.10
N TYR A 83 8.55 -1.09 22.00
CA TYR A 83 8.29 0.20 22.59
C TYR A 83 8.34 1.30 21.51
N ASP A 84 9.39 1.34 20.70
CA ASP A 84 9.57 2.31 19.62
C ASP A 84 8.42 2.24 18.61
N ILE A 85 8.04 1.04 18.17
CA ILE A 85 6.91 0.84 17.26
C ILE A 85 5.60 1.38 17.86
N LYS A 86 5.36 1.15 19.16
CA LYS A 86 4.16 1.67 19.84
C LYS A 86 4.19 3.19 19.99
N GLN A 87 5.37 3.80 20.06
CA GLN A 87 5.56 5.25 20.15
C GLN A 87 5.51 5.95 18.79
N ILE A 88 5.58 5.22 17.66
CA ILE A 88 5.31 5.78 16.34
C ILE A 88 3.84 6.19 16.30
N SER A 89 3.58 7.44 16.67
CA SER A 89 2.32 8.08 16.36
C SER A 89 2.33 8.36 14.87
N ILE A 90 1.43 7.70 14.14
CA ILE A 90 1.14 8.09 12.77
C ILE A 90 0.53 9.49 12.87
N ASP A 91 1.31 10.50 12.47
CA ASP A 91 0.80 11.85 12.40
C ASP A 91 -0.31 11.89 11.35
N ASN A 92 -1.53 11.83 11.84
CA ASN A 92 -2.74 11.88 11.04
C ASN A 92 -2.96 13.26 10.39
N SER A 93 -2.08 14.24 10.62
CA SER A 93 -2.14 15.55 9.96
C SER A 93 -2.06 15.42 8.43
N LEU A 94 -1.19 14.55 7.92
CA LEU A 94 -1.04 14.32 6.48
C LEU A 94 -2.28 13.65 5.88
N LEU A 95 -2.83 12.64 6.57
CA LEU A 95 -4.06 11.97 6.14
C LEU A 95 -5.25 12.95 6.14
N LYS A 96 -5.40 13.74 7.20
CA LYS A 96 -6.40 14.81 7.26
C LYS A 96 -6.22 15.85 6.16
N GLY A 97 -4.96 16.18 5.83
CA GLY A 97 -4.63 17.09 4.73
C GLY A 97 -5.05 16.53 3.37
N ILE A 98 -4.83 15.23 3.14
CA ILE A 98 -5.28 14.53 1.92
C ILE A 98 -6.82 14.52 1.85
N ASP A 99 -7.50 14.16 2.94
CA ASP A 99 -8.96 14.14 2.99
C ASP A 99 -9.57 15.52 2.72
N GLN A 100 -8.96 16.56 3.27
CA GLN A 100 -9.40 17.94 3.06
C GLN A 100 -9.17 18.38 1.61
N TRP A 101 -7.99 18.11 1.06
CA TRP A 101 -7.67 18.42 -0.33
C TRP A 101 -8.62 17.72 -1.30
N GLU A 102 -8.97 16.45 -1.04
CA GLU A 102 -9.90 15.69 -1.86
C GLU A 102 -11.29 16.33 -1.86
N LYS A 103 -11.83 16.63 -0.67
CA LYS A 103 -13.15 17.27 -0.52
C LYS A 103 -13.22 18.61 -1.25
N GLU A 104 -12.21 19.46 -1.07
CA GLU A 104 -12.16 20.77 -1.73
C GLU A 104 -12.05 20.66 -3.25
N SER A 105 -11.25 19.70 -3.74
CA SER A 105 -11.05 19.48 -5.17
C SER A 105 -12.35 18.99 -5.83
N LEU A 106 -13.03 18.03 -5.22
CA LEU A 106 -14.33 17.55 -5.69
C LEU A 106 -15.37 18.67 -5.72
N ALA A 107 -15.45 19.49 -4.65
CA ALA A 107 -16.38 20.61 -4.60
C ALA A 107 -16.15 21.61 -5.75
N LYS A 108 -14.88 21.93 -6.07
CA LYS A 108 -14.53 22.81 -7.19
C LYS A 108 -14.91 22.20 -8.54
N ILE A 109 -14.63 20.92 -8.75
CA ILE A 109 -14.98 20.19 -9.98
C ILE A 109 -16.51 20.21 -10.18
N HIS A 110 -17.27 19.89 -9.14
CA HIS A 110 -18.73 19.90 -9.19
C HIS A 110 -19.28 21.30 -9.50
N HIS A 111 -18.74 22.34 -8.85
CA HIS A 111 -19.15 23.70 -9.09
C HIS A 111 -18.93 24.13 -10.55
N VAL A 112 -17.73 23.92 -11.09
CA VAL A 112 -17.38 24.28 -12.47
C VAL A 112 -18.22 23.49 -13.47
N ALA A 113 -18.43 22.19 -13.23
CA ALA A 113 -19.29 21.36 -14.07
C ALA A 113 -20.73 21.90 -14.11
N GLU A 114 -21.27 22.29 -12.96
CA GLU A 114 -22.64 22.79 -12.87
C GLU A 114 -22.81 24.16 -13.53
N VAL A 115 -21.86 25.07 -13.32
CA VAL A 115 -21.83 26.37 -14.01
C VAL A 115 -21.75 26.17 -15.53
N SER A 116 -20.91 25.24 -15.98
CA SER A 116 -20.74 24.94 -17.41
C SER A 116 -22.03 24.40 -18.02
N ARG A 117 -22.70 23.44 -17.36
CA ARG A 117 -24.00 22.91 -17.81
C ARG A 117 -25.05 24.00 -17.94
N LYS A 118 -25.19 24.85 -16.91
CA LYS A 118 -26.15 25.97 -16.94
C LYS A 118 -25.84 26.96 -18.05
N THR A 119 -24.57 27.24 -18.27
CA THR A 119 -24.12 28.15 -19.34
C THR A 119 -24.48 27.58 -20.71
N ILE A 120 -24.17 26.31 -20.98
CA ILE A 120 -24.53 25.65 -22.24
C ILE A 120 -26.04 25.66 -22.45
N GLN A 121 -26.82 25.28 -21.44
CA GLN A 121 -28.28 25.29 -21.52
C GLN A 121 -28.83 26.68 -21.84
N LYS A 122 -28.29 27.74 -21.21
CA LYS A 122 -28.69 29.12 -21.48
C LYS A 122 -28.37 29.50 -22.92
N THR A 123 -27.15 29.23 -23.38
CA THR A 123 -26.72 29.54 -24.74
C THR A 123 -27.57 28.82 -25.79
N VAL A 124 -27.87 27.53 -25.59
CA VAL A 124 -28.73 26.75 -26.49
C VAL A 124 -30.14 27.33 -26.53
N LYS A 125 -30.74 27.63 -25.38
CA LYS A 125 -32.08 28.26 -25.32
C LYS A 125 -32.12 29.60 -26.05
N GLN A 126 -31.11 30.45 -25.83
CA GLN A 126 -31.00 31.74 -26.50
C GLN A 126 -30.84 31.59 -28.00
N SER A 127 -29.99 30.66 -28.45
CA SER A 127 -29.75 30.40 -29.86
C SER A 127 -31.02 29.89 -30.55
N LYS A 128 -31.73 28.94 -29.93
CA LYS A 128 -33.02 28.44 -30.42
C LYS A 128 -34.04 29.56 -30.55
N GLY A 129 -34.15 30.44 -29.55
CA GLY A 129 -35.05 31.59 -29.60
C GLY A 129 -34.73 32.56 -30.74
N LYS A 130 -33.45 32.85 -30.97
CA LYS A 130 -32.99 33.70 -32.09
C LYS A 130 -33.32 33.06 -33.44
N ILE A 131 -33.01 31.79 -33.63
CA ILE A 131 -33.31 31.06 -34.87
C ILE A 131 -34.81 31.04 -35.14
N PHE A 132 -35.62 30.76 -34.11
CA PHE A 132 -37.07 30.74 -34.24
C PHE A 132 -37.63 32.11 -34.65
N LYS A 133 -37.11 33.20 -34.08
CA LYS A 133 -37.51 34.55 -34.47
C LYS A 133 -37.20 34.83 -35.94
N ILE A 134 -35.97 34.53 -36.39
CA ILE A 134 -35.57 34.71 -37.80
C ILE A 134 -36.48 33.91 -38.73
N TYR A 135 -36.81 32.67 -38.35
CA TYR A 135 -37.72 31.83 -39.10
C TYR A 135 -39.13 32.45 -39.23
N CYS A 136 -39.70 32.93 -38.12
CA CYS A 136 -41.00 33.61 -38.14
C CYS A 136 -41.00 34.88 -38.98
N ASP A 137 -39.95 35.71 -38.86
CA ASP A 137 -39.81 36.94 -39.62
C ASP A 137 -39.73 36.62 -41.14
N LEU A 138 -39.01 35.56 -41.52
CA LEU A 138 -38.93 35.09 -42.90
C LEU A 138 -40.29 34.57 -43.43
N ASP A 139 -41.00 33.75 -42.65
CA ASP A 139 -42.33 33.22 -43.02
C ASP A 139 -43.34 34.36 -43.25
N ILE A 140 -43.34 35.37 -42.37
CA ILE A 140 -44.19 36.56 -42.51
C ILE A 140 -43.84 37.29 -43.81
N ASN A 141 -42.56 37.58 -44.05
CA ASN A 141 -42.13 38.29 -45.26
C ASN A 141 -42.53 37.54 -46.54
N LEU A 142 -42.33 36.22 -46.59
CA LEU A 142 -42.70 35.40 -47.75
C LEU A 142 -44.21 35.44 -48.03
N ARG A 143 -45.03 35.35 -46.97
CA ARG A 143 -46.49 35.49 -47.11
C ARG A 143 -46.89 36.89 -47.61
N SER A 144 -46.23 37.93 -47.09
CA SER A 144 -46.48 39.30 -47.52
C SER A 144 -46.12 39.52 -49.00
N PHE A 145 -45.01 38.95 -49.48
CA PHE A 145 -44.64 39.00 -50.90
C PHE A 145 -45.66 38.25 -51.78
N HIS A 146 -46.05 37.03 -51.39
CA HIS A 146 -47.08 36.27 -52.12
C HIS A 146 -48.40 37.04 -52.22
N ALA A 147 -48.87 37.61 -51.10
CA ALA A 147 -50.10 38.40 -51.08
C ALA A 147 -50.01 39.70 -51.87
N ALA A 148 -48.80 40.24 -52.08
CA ALA A 148 -48.55 41.42 -52.90
C ALA A 148 -48.47 41.11 -54.40
N ASP A 149 -47.95 39.93 -54.77
CA ASP A 149 -47.85 39.48 -56.17
C ASP A 149 -49.17 38.92 -56.73
N ASP A 150 -50.14 38.54 -55.88
CA ASP A 150 -51.49 38.06 -56.26
C ASP A 150 -52.40 39.12 -56.97
N TYR A 151 -51.85 40.20 -57.53
CA TYR A 151 -52.61 41.30 -58.14
C TYR A 151 -52.25 41.71 -59.57
N LEU A 152 -51.45 40.96 -60.34
CA LEU A 152 -51.06 41.36 -61.72
C LEU A 152 -51.14 40.27 -62.79
N GLU A 153 -52.28 39.59 -62.91
CA GLU A 153 -52.54 38.73 -64.09
C GLU A 153 -53.87 39.01 -64.82
N ASN A 154 -54.53 40.15 -64.55
CA ASN A 154 -55.80 40.51 -65.22
C ASN A 154 -55.73 41.71 -66.20
N ASP A 155 -54.57 42.36 -66.40
CA ASP A 155 -54.43 43.50 -67.32
C ASP A 155 -53.82 43.15 -68.70
N LEU A 156 -53.75 41.87 -69.06
CA LEU A 156 -53.31 41.41 -70.39
C LEU A 156 -54.46 40.75 -71.17
N ILE A 157 -55.57 41.48 -71.34
CA ILE A 157 -56.49 41.24 -72.46
C ILE A 157 -56.67 42.58 -73.17
N HIS A 158 -55.84 42.77 -74.20
CA HIS A 158 -55.97 43.84 -75.17
C HIS A 158 -56.75 43.34 -76.40
#